data_AF-A0A512E3Q7-F1
#
_entry.id   AF-A0A512E3Q7-F1
#
_cell.length_a   1.000
_cell.length_b   1.000
_cell.length_c   1.000
_cell.angle_alpha   90.00
_cell.angle_beta   90.00
_cell.angle_gamma   90.00
#
_symmetry.space_group_name_H-M   'P 1'
#
loop_
_entity.id
_entity.type
_entity.pdbx_description
1 polymer ?
#
loop_
_entity_poly.entity_id
_entity_poly.type
_entity_poly.pdbx_seq_one_letter_code
_entity_poly.pdbx_strand_id
1 'polypeptide(L)'
;MSPQIANTVVAERLQQARERAGYDSADQVAAAFGWPDYAADENGEGALSPVRARLYAHAFHVDLEWLLSGDEKTASGLDSASDAAFVSATPANELADRIDRLTAAQQAALLEFLRALQED
;
A
#
# COMPACT_ATOMS: atom_id res chain seq x y z
N MET A 1 9.01 -22.65 17.89
CA MET A 1 7.58 -22.43 17.61
C MET A 1 7.20 -23.20 16.36
N SER A 2 6.11 -23.97 16.38
CA SER A 2 5.63 -24.70 15.21
C SER A 2 5.20 -23.73 14.09
N PRO A 3 5.47 -24.05 12.82
CA PRO A 3 5.21 -23.15 11.68
C PRO A 3 3.73 -22.76 11.52
N GLN A 4 2.82 -23.49 12.16
CA GLN A 4 1.37 -23.30 12.05
C GLN A 4 0.82 -22.15 12.89
N ILE A 5 1.43 -21.84 14.05
CA ILE A 5 0.99 -20.71 14.91
C ILE A 5 1.44 -19.37 14.33
N ALA A 6 2.57 -19.33 13.62
CA ALA A 6 3.02 -18.12 12.93
C ALA A 6 2.05 -17.71 11.82
N ASN A 7 1.41 -18.67 11.15
CA ASN A 7 0.53 -18.41 10.02
C ASN A 7 -0.81 -17.77 10.45
N THR A 8 -1.39 -18.24 11.56
CA THR A 8 -2.65 -17.71 12.09
C THR A 8 -2.53 -16.27 12.57
N VAL A 9 -1.38 -15.87 13.12
CA VAL A 9 -1.17 -14.49 13.58
C VAL A 9 -0.97 -13.53 12.40
N VAL A 10 -0.31 -13.97 11.33
CA VAL A 10 -0.19 -13.18 10.09
C VAL A 10 -1.55 -13.01 9.42
N ALA A 11 -2.36 -14.07 9.41
CA ALA A 11 -3.75 -14.05 8.96
C ALA A 11 -4.59 -12.98 9.70
N GLU A 12 -4.54 -12.93 11.03
CA GLU A 12 -5.23 -11.90 11.82
C GLU A 12 -4.76 -10.47 11.46
N ARG A 13 -3.47 -10.29 11.16
CA ARG A 13 -2.93 -8.98 10.75
C ARG A 13 -3.33 -8.60 9.34
N LEU A 14 -3.46 -9.56 8.42
CA LEU A 14 -4.04 -9.33 7.09
C LEU A 14 -5.49 -8.85 7.21
N GLN A 15 -6.28 -9.49 8.06
CA GLN A 15 -7.64 -9.05 8.35
C GLN A 15 -7.66 -7.60 8.88
N GLN A 16 -6.81 -7.27 9.85
CA GLN A 16 -6.71 -5.90 10.36
C GLN A 16 -6.28 -4.89 9.29
N ALA A 17 -5.33 -5.26 8.42
CA ALA A 17 -4.88 -4.40 7.32
C ALA A 17 -6.02 -4.15 6.32
N ARG A 18 -6.79 -5.18 5.99
CA ARG A 18 -7.98 -5.11 5.14
C ARG A 18 -9.03 -4.16 5.70
N GLU A 19 -9.37 -4.31 6.98
CA GLU A 19 -10.35 -3.47 7.66
C GLU A 19 -9.91 -2.00 7.71
N ARG A 20 -8.62 -1.73 7.96
CA ARG A 20 -8.05 -0.38 7.92
C ARG A 20 -8.06 0.23 6.52
N ALA A 21 -7.89 -0.60 5.49
CA ALA A 21 -7.98 -0.20 4.09
C ALA A 21 -9.43 0.01 3.60
N GLY A 22 -10.43 -0.29 4.44
CA GLY A 22 -11.85 -0.03 4.15
C GLY A 22 -12.55 -1.10 3.33
N TYR A 23 -12.02 -2.33 3.31
CA TYR A 23 -12.69 -3.47 2.68
C TYR A 23 -13.44 -4.29 3.72
N ASP A 24 -14.72 -4.58 3.47
CA ASP A 24 -15.60 -5.31 4.39
C ASP A 24 -15.34 -6.82 4.37
N SER A 25 -14.86 -7.37 3.25
CA SER A 25 -14.60 -8.80 3.10
C SER A 25 -13.35 -9.13 2.27
N ALA A 26 -12.79 -10.32 2.51
CA ALA A 26 -11.67 -10.86 1.73
C ALA A 26 -12.05 -11.06 0.25
N ASP A 27 -13.30 -11.43 -0.04
CA ASP A 27 -13.83 -11.55 -1.40
C ASP A 27 -13.83 -10.20 -2.14
N GLN A 28 -14.09 -9.11 -1.43
CA GLN A 28 -14.05 -7.76 -2.00
C GLN A 28 -12.62 -7.38 -2.41
N VAL A 29 -11.62 -7.71 -1.59
CA VAL A 29 -10.20 -7.54 -1.94
C VAL A 29 -9.84 -8.42 -3.13
N ALA A 30 -10.24 -9.69 -3.10
CA ALA A 30 -9.98 -10.63 -4.19
C ALA A 30 -10.54 -10.12 -5.53
N ALA A 31 -11.74 -9.54 -5.52
CA ALA A 31 -12.36 -8.93 -6.69
C ALA A 31 -11.68 -7.61 -7.10
N ALA A 32 -11.30 -6.76 -6.14
CA ALA A 32 -10.69 -5.45 -6.41
C ALA A 32 -9.26 -5.55 -6.97
N PHE A 33 -8.46 -6.46 -6.44
CA PHE A 33 -7.05 -6.63 -6.80
C PHE A 33 -6.78 -7.84 -7.72
N GLY A 34 -7.78 -8.69 -7.96
CA GLY A 34 -7.64 -9.89 -8.77
C GLY A 34 -6.86 -11.01 -8.08
N TRP A 35 -6.99 -11.15 -6.76
CA TRP A 35 -6.27 -12.13 -5.94
C TRP A 35 -7.20 -13.21 -5.38
N PRO A 36 -7.49 -14.28 -6.13
CA PRO A 36 -8.45 -15.29 -5.70
C PRO A 36 -8.01 -16.05 -4.44
N ASP A 37 -6.70 -16.23 -4.22
CA ASP A 37 -6.22 -16.94 -3.02
C ASP A 37 -6.03 -16.03 -1.79
N TYR A 38 -6.39 -14.74 -1.88
CA TYR A 38 -6.32 -13.82 -0.74
C TYR A 38 -7.15 -14.32 0.45
N ALA A 39 -8.33 -14.88 0.21
CA ALA A 39 -9.18 -15.44 1.26
C ALA A 39 -8.55 -16.66 1.96
N ALA A 40 -7.79 -17.50 1.22
CA ALA A 40 -7.07 -18.63 1.79
C ALA A 40 -5.86 -18.19 2.61
N ASP A 41 -5.17 -17.14 2.16
CA ASP A 41 -4.06 -16.52 2.88
C ASP A 41 -4.54 -15.81 4.17
N GLU A 42 -5.66 -15.07 4.11
CA GLU A 42 -6.29 -14.42 5.27
C GLU A 42 -6.83 -15.44 6.27
N ASN A 43 -7.27 -16.63 5.84
CA ASN A 43 -7.66 -17.72 6.74
C ASN A 43 -6.46 -18.52 7.29
N GLY A 44 -5.25 -18.28 6.81
CA GLY A 44 -4.05 -19.01 7.22
C GLY A 44 -4.05 -20.49 6.77
N GLU A 45 -4.80 -20.83 5.72
CA GLU A 45 -4.87 -22.19 5.16
C GLU A 45 -3.58 -22.57 4.41
N GLY A 46 -2.81 -21.59 3.95
CA GLY A 46 -1.56 -21.77 3.20
C GLY A 46 -0.40 -20.98 3.78
N ALA A 47 0.84 -21.41 3.52
CA ALA A 47 2.02 -20.65 3.91
C ALA A 47 2.13 -19.38 3.06
N LEU A 48 2.02 -18.21 3.71
CA LEU A 48 2.16 -16.92 3.03
C LEU A 48 3.58 -16.76 2.47
N SER A 49 3.69 -16.70 1.14
CA SER A 49 4.96 -16.43 0.47
C SER A 49 5.43 -15.00 0.75
N PRO A 50 6.74 -14.75 0.97
CA PRO A 50 7.27 -13.41 1.20
C PRO A 50 7.04 -12.45 0.02
N VAL A 51 6.78 -12.97 -1.18
CA VAL A 51 6.36 -12.17 -2.34
C VAL A 51 4.92 -11.65 -2.15
N ARG A 52 4.00 -12.52 -1.73
CA ARG A 52 2.59 -12.16 -1.47
C ARG A 52 2.47 -11.23 -0.26
N ALA A 53 3.24 -11.49 0.80
CA ALA A 53 3.30 -10.61 1.97
C ALA A 53 3.67 -9.17 1.59
N ARG A 54 4.68 -8.97 0.74
CA ARG A 54 5.04 -7.64 0.21
C ARG A 54 3.94 -7.01 -0.62
N LEU A 55 3.28 -7.81 -1.45
CA LEU A 55 2.20 -7.34 -2.30
C LEU A 55 1.01 -6.83 -1.46
N TYR A 56 0.62 -7.58 -0.43
CA TYR A 56 -0.47 -7.22 0.48
C TYR A 56 -0.10 -6.01 1.34
N ALA A 57 1.13 -5.98 1.87
CA ALA A 57 1.64 -4.84 2.62
C ALA A 57 1.57 -3.54 1.80
N HIS A 58 1.99 -3.58 0.53
CA HIS A 58 1.93 -2.42 -0.35
C HIS A 58 0.49 -2.00 -0.69
N ALA A 59 -0.40 -2.96 -0.97
CA ALA A 59 -1.79 -2.65 -1.33
C ALA A 59 -2.63 -2.11 -0.17
N PHE A 60 -2.37 -2.57 1.06
CA PHE A 60 -3.03 -2.06 2.25
C PHE A 60 -2.27 -0.93 2.94
N HIS A 61 -1.13 -0.52 2.37
CA HIS A 61 -0.29 0.54 2.91
C HIS A 61 0.14 0.29 4.37
N VAL A 62 0.56 -0.95 4.66
CA VAL A 62 1.06 -1.37 5.98
C VAL A 62 2.51 -1.85 5.89
N ASP A 63 3.24 -1.78 7.00
CA ASP A 63 4.61 -2.29 7.06
C ASP A 63 4.68 -3.81 6.92
N LEU A 64 5.60 -4.28 6.08
CA LEU A 64 5.85 -5.71 5.89
C LEU A 64 6.30 -6.40 7.19
N GLU A 65 7.12 -5.72 7.99
CA GLU A 65 7.60 -6.27 9.26
C GLU A 65 6.49 -6.39 10.29
N TRP A 66 5.58 -5.41 10.32
CA TRP A 66 4.37 -5.47 11.14
C TRP A 66 3.50 -6.65 10.71
N LEU A 67 3.32 -6.85 9.39
CA LEU A 67 2.52 -7.96 8.86
C LEU A 67 3.10 -9.34 9.26
N LEU A 68 4.41 -9.53 9.08
CA LEU A 68 5.07 -10.83 9.26
C LEU A 68 5.39 -11.16 10.72
N SER A 69 5.96 -10.21 11.45
CA SER A 69 6.47 -10.44 12.82
C SER A 69 5.49 -9.89 13.87
N GLY A 70 4.80 -8.80 13.54
CA GLY A 70 4.04 -7.97 14.49
C GLY A 70 4.86 -7.48 15.65
N ASP A 71 6.17 -7.37 15.43
CA ASP A 71 7.01 -6.54 16.27
C ASP A 71 6.58 -5.10 15.96
N GLU A 72 5.77 -4.54 16.85
CA GLU A 72 5.37 -3.14 16.89
C GLU A 72 6.58 -2.17 17.04
N LYS A 73 7.79 -2.72 17.13
CA LYS A 73 9.07 -2.01 17.28
C LYS A 73 9.46 -1.11 16.10
N THR A 74 8.70 -1.13 15.01
CA THR A 74 8.87 -0.16 13.92
C THR A 74 7.55 0.45 13.43
N ALA A 75 6.50 0.49 14.28
CA ALA A 75 5.40 1.45 14.08
C ALA A 75 5.81 2.90 14.42
N SER A 76 7.11 3.15 14.61
CA SER A 76 7.67 4.43 15.00
C SER A 76 9.01 4.62 14.29
N GLY A 77 8.93 5.13 13.06
CA GLY A 77 10.10 5.31 12.20
C GLY A 77 9.86 6.09 10.90
N LEU A 78 8.61 6.43 10.58
CA LEU A 78 8.27 7.35 9.50
C LEU A 78 7.44 8.55 9.96
N ASP A 79 7.13 8.67 11.25
CA ASP A 79 6.41 9.82 11.78
C ASP A 79 6.78 10.12 13.25
N SER A 80 7.81 10.94 13.44
CA SER A 80 7.74 11.96 14.48
C SER A 80 8.27 13.25 13.91
N ALA A 81 7.30 14.11 13.62
CA ALA A 81 7.41 15.53 13.29
C ALA A 81 7.96 15.89 11.90
N SER A 82 7.18 15.63 10.85
CA SER A 82 6.96 16.58 9.74
C SER A 82 5.71 16.21 8.95
N ASP A 83 4.85 17.20 8.73
CA ASP A 83 3.65 17.22 7.87
C ASP A 83 2.33 16.61 8.37
N ALA A 84 1.64 17.42 9.17
CA ALA A 84 0.19 17.43 9.26
C ALA A 84 -0.44 17.82 7.90
N ALA A 85 -0.48 16.90 6.93
CA ALA A 85 -1.23 17.10 5.67
C ALA A 85 -1.54 15.81 4.89
N PHE A 86 -1.21 14.61 5.38
CA PHE A 86 -1.48 13.36 4.65
C PHE A 86 -2.93 12.90 4.83
N VAL A 87 -3.86 13.75 4.42
CA VAL A 87 -5.28 13.43 4.21
C VAL A 87 -5.42 12.82 2.82
N SER A 88 -6.01 11.63 2.77
CA SER A 88 -6.72 11.01 1.64
C SER A 88 -6.45 11.59 0.24
N ALA A 89 -5.57 10.95 -0.53
CA ALA A 89 -5.47 11.22 -1.96
C ALA A 89 -5.03 9.97 -2.73
N THR A 90 -5.94 9.45 -3.54
CA THR A 90 -5.67 8.48 -4.62
C THR A 90 -4.45 8.94 -5.45
N PRO A 91 -3.58 8.05 -5.94
CA PRO A 91 -2.31 8.40 -6.62
C PRO A 91 -2.44 9.33 -7.84
N ALA A 92 -3.65 9.52 -8.38
CA ALA A 92 -3.91 10.48 -9.45
C ALA A 92 -3.85 11.95 -8.99
N ASN A 93 -4.11 12.25 -7.71
CA ASN A 93 -4.13 13.63 -7.21
C ASN A 93 -2.72 14.14 -6.83
N GLU A 94 -1.78 13.23 -6.53
CA GLU A 94 -0.41 13.60 -6.15
C GLU A 94 0.38 14.25 -7.31
N LEU A 95 0.11 13.84 -8.55
CA LEU A 95 0.64 14.46 -9.76
C LEU A 95 0.08 15.87 -9.99
N ALA A 96 -1.23 16.06 -9.76
CA ALA A 96 -1.89 17.35 -9.88
C ALA A 96 -1.36 18.34 -8.83
N ASP A 97 -1.25 17.90 -7.57
CA ASP A 97 -0.65 18.68 -6.47
C ASP A 97 0.81 19.03 -6.75
N ARG A 98 1.58 18.12 -7.34
CA ARG A 98 2.98 18.36 -7.68
C ARG A 98 3.14 19.33 -8.86
N ILE A 99 2.20 19.31 -9.82
CA ILE A 99 2.13 20.27 -10.93
C ILE A 99 1.72 21.66 -10.43
N ASP A 100 0.81 21.75 -9.46
CA ASP A 100 0.37 23.03 -8.88
C ASP A 100 1.49 23.71 -8.07
N ARG A 101 2.37 22.91 -7.45
CA ARG A 101 3.59 23.37 -6.76
C ARG A 101 4.72 23.78 -7.70
N LEU A 102 4.60 23.55 -9.01
CA LEU A 102 5.59 24.03 -9.99
C LEU A 102 5.39 25.52 -10.21
N THR A 103 6.49 26.28 -10.21
CA THR A 103 6.43 27.68 -10.61
C THR A 103 5.99 27.79 -12.07
N ALA A 104 5.36 28.91 -12.45
CA ALA A 104 4.90 29.14 -13.83
C ALA A 104 6.01 28.94 -14.89
N ALA A 105 7.27 29.24 -14.52
CA ALA A 105 8.43 28.99 -15.38
C ALA A 105 8.72 27.49 -15.59
N GLN A 106 8.55 26.68 -14.55
CA GLN A 106 8.73 25.24 -14.62
C GLN A 106 7.58 24.56 -15.38
N GLN A 107 6.34 25.04 -15.22
CA GLN A 107 5.20 24.58 -16.01
C GLN A 107 5.38 24.89 -17.51
N ALA A 108 5.88 26.08 -17.85
CA ALA A 108 6.19 26.44 -19.23
C ALA A 108 7.29 25.54 -19.83
N ALA A 109 8.35 25.26 -19.07
CA ALA A 109 9.41 24.35 -19.51
C ALA A 109 8.91 22.92 -19.73
N LEU A 110 7.99 22.45 -18.88
CA LEU A 110 7.37 21.13 -19.03
C LEU A 110 6.50 21.05 -20.29
N LEU A 111 5.71 22.10 -20.58
CA LEU A 111 4.86 22.14 -21.78
C LEU A 111 5.69 22.19 -23.07
N GLU A 112 6.79 22.95 -23.09
CA GLU A 112 7.71 23.00 -24.23
C GLU A 112 8.39 21.64 -24.45
N PHE A 113 8.81 20.98 -23.38
CA PHE A 113 9.37 19.63 -23.45
C PHE A 113 8.38 18.61 -24.01
N LEU A 114 7.12 18.63 -23.53
CA LEU A 114 6.09 17.72 -24.02
C LEU A 114 5.72 17.99 -25.48
N ARG A 115 5.68 19.25 -25.91
CA ARG A 115 5.49 19.60 -27.33
C ARG A 115 6.61 19.03 -28.20
N ALA A 116 7.86 19.17 -27.76
CA ALA A 116 9.02 18.65 -28.48
C ALA A 116 9.02 17.12 -28.63
N LEU A 117 8.37 16.39 -27.71
CA LEU A 117 8.19 14.94 -27.81
C LEU A 117 7.05 14.52 -28.76
N GLN A 118 6.18 15.43 -29.17
CA GLN A 118 5.04 15.15 -30.04
C GLN A 118 5.28 15.52 -31.52
N GLU A 119 6.39 16.19 -31.84
CA GLU A 119 6.72 16.66 -33.19
C GLU A 119 7.73 15.76 -33.96
N ASP A 120 7.86 14.48 -33.61
CA ASP A 120 8.51 13.43 -34.44
C ASP A 120 7.68 12.13 -34.44
#